data_AF-A0A7C4A5L2-F1
#
_entry.id   AF-A0A7C4A5L2-F1
#
_cell.length_a   1.000
_cell.length_b   1.000
_cell.length_c   1.000
_cell.angle_alpha   90.00
_cell.angle_beta   90.00
_cell.angle_gamma   90.00
#
_symmetry.space_group_name_H-M   'P 1'
#
loop_
_entity.id
_entity.type
_entity.pdbx_description
1 polymer ?
#
loop_
_entity_poly.entity_id
_entity_poly.type
_entity_poly.pdbx_seq_one_letter_code
_entity_poly.pdbx_strand_id
1 'polypeptide(L)'
;QAAALALGIDRMLEELVERFPREISRLEEPLSSDLMLREPIEILFVVGQMGMGYDQSEDAVVLVLQELGEEGEEDTCVARIWASRAQMKALSRQIKEVVSRGRPICSICGEPIDPDGHFCPRSNGRERIH
;
A
#
# COMPACT_ATOMS: atom_id res chain seq x y z
N GLN A 1 6.71 2.50 2.78
CA GLN A 1 5.72 1.64 3.47
C GLN A 1 4.56 1.23 2.56
N ALA A 2 3.91 2.14 1.82
CA ALA A 2 2.78 1.80 0.93
C ALA A 2 3.10 0.69 -0.11
N ALA A 3 4.25 0.74 -0.79
CA ALA A 3 4.65 -0.30 -1.74
C ALA A 3 4.74 -1.70 -1.09
N ALA A 4 5.25 -1.78 0.13
CA ALA A 4 5.36 -3.03 0.88
C ALA A 4 3.98 -3.55 1.30
N LEU A 5 3.04 -2.67 1.63
CA LEU A 5 1.65 -3.04 1.89
C LEU A 5 1.01 -3.71 0.68
N ALA A 6 1.16 -3.15 -0.53
CA ALA A 6 0.60 -3.75 -1.74
C ALA A 6 1.15 -5.17 -2.00
N LEU A 7 2.46 -5.37 -1.85
CA LEU A 7 3.09 -6.69 -1.97
C LEU A 7 2.60 -7.66 -0.90
N GLY A 8 2.41 -7.19 0.33
CA GLY A 8 1.87 -7.99 1.42
C GLY A 8 0.42 -8.43 1.14
N ILE A 9 -0.41 -7.53 0.61
CA ILE A 9 -1.78 -7.85 0.20
C ILE A 9 -1.79 -8.93 -0.88
N ASP A 10 -0.95 -8.82 -1.91
CA ASP A 10 -0.91 -9.83 -2.98
C ASP A 10 -0.58 -11.22 -2.44
N ARG A 11 0.48 -11.32 -1.63
CA ARG A 11 0.91 -12.59 -1.01
C ARG A 11 -0.19 -13.18 -0.15
N MET A 12 -0.86 -12.36 0.65
CA MET A 12 -1.97 -12.81 1.47
C MET A 12 -3.13 -13.33 0.63
N LEU A 13 -3.47 -12.67 -0.49
CA LEU A 13 -4.53 -13.13 -1.39
C LEU A 13 -4.15 -14.45 -2.08
N GLU A 14 -2.89 -14.62 -2.47
CA GLU A 14 -2.36 -15.88 -3.00
C GLU A 14 -2.53 -17.02 -1.97
N GLU A 15 -2.07 -16.81 -0.73
CA GLU A 15 -2.22 -17.77 0.37
C GLU A 15 -3.70 -18.11 0.66
N LEU A 16 -4.60 -17.12 0.58
CA LEU A 16 -6.03 -17.32 0.79
C LEU A 16 -6.69 -18.12 -0.33
N VAL A 17 -6.24 -17.97 -1.58
CA VAL A 17 -6.72 -18.80 -2.70
C VAL A 17 -6.31 -20.25 -2.51
N GLU A 18 -5.08 -20.50 -2.02
CA GLU A 18 -4.60 -21.86 -1.73
C GLU A 18 -5.36 -22.51 -0.56
N ARG A 19 -5.54 -21.79 0.55
CA ARG A 19 -6.23 -22.34 1.74
C ARG A 19 -7.75 -22.40 1.61
N PHE A 20 -8.35 -21.41 0.96
CA PHE A 20 -9.79 -21.24 0.86
C PHE A 20 -10.17 -20.92 -0.59
N PRO A 21 -10.22 -21.93 -1.46
CA PRO A 21 -10.46 -21.74 -2.89
C PRO A 21 -11.79 -21.05 -3.14
N ARG A 22 -11.70 -19.78 -3.54
CA ARG A 22 -12.81 -18.95 -3.98
C ARG A 22 -12.29 -18.03 -5.08
N GLU A 23 -12.99 -18.02 -6.20
CA GLU A 23 -12.68 -17.09 -7.28
C GLU A 23 -13.17 -15.69 -6.92
N ILE A 24 -12.30 -14.69 -7.07
CA ILE A 24 -12.66 -13.29 -6.94
C ILE A 24 -13.21 -12.82 -8.28
N SER A 25 -14.52 -12.64 -8.36
CA SER A 25 -15.16 -12.11 -9.56
C SER A 25 -14.78 -10.65 -9.76
N ARG A 26 -14.50 -10.25 -11.01
CA ARG A 26 -14.26 -8.85 -11.36
C ARG A 26 -15.46 -7.96 -11.02
N LEU A 27 -16.68 -8.52 -10.97
CA LEU A 27 -17.90 -7.80 -10.59
C LEU A 27 -17.93 -7.46 -9.09
N GLU A 28 -17.11 -8.11 -8.26
CA GLU A 28 -16.97 -7.82 -6.83
C GLU A 28 -15.93 -6.71 -6.56
N GLU A 29 -15.08 -6.37 -7.54
CA GLU A 29 -14.11 -5.29 -7.39
C GLU A 29 -14.84 -3.93 -7.41
N PRO A 30 -14.47 -2.98 -6.51
CA PRO A 30 -15.01 -1.63 -6.53
C PRO A 30 -14.82 -0.92 -7.88
N LEU A 31 -15.72 0.00 -8.21
CA LEU A 31 -15.56 0.85 -9.37
C LEU A 31 -14.37 1.80 -9.16
N SER A 32 -13.73 2.22 -10.24
CA SER A 32 -12.60 3.18 -10.15
C SER A 32 -12.99 4.50 -9.48
N SER A 33 -14.25 4.92 -9.59
CA SER A 33 -14.79 6.10 -8.90
C SER A 33 -14.84 5.94 -7.39
N ASP A 34 -15.04 4.72 -6.90
CA ASP A 34 -15.10 4.43 -5.46
C ASP A 34 -13.72 4.42 -4.81
N LEU A 35 -12.68 4.24 -5.63
CA LEU A 35 -11.29 4.29 -5.22
C LEU A 35 -10.73 5.72 -5.09
N MET A 36 -11.43 6.72 -5.63
CA MET A 36 -10.99 8.11 -5.60
C MET A 36 -11.21 8.72 -4.22
N LEU A 37 -10.20 9.45 -3.72
CA LEU A 37 -10.33 10.22 -2.49
C LEU A 37 -11.38 11.32 -2.67
N ARG A 38 -12.22 11.50 -1.64
CA ARG A 38 -13.28 12.52 -1.61
C ARG A 38 -12.85 13.64 -0.68
N GLU A 39 -13.05 14.88 -1.11
CA GLU A 39 -12.75 16.06 -0.30
C GLU A 39 -13.92 16.41 0.64
N PRO A 40 -13.63 16.98 1.83
CA PRO A 40 -12.30 17.29 2.38
C PRO A 40 -11.59 16.06 2.98
N ILE A 41 -10.26 16.03 2.92
CA ILE A 41 -9.44 14.97 3.53
C ILE A 41 -8.96 15.46 4.91
N GLU A 42 -9.41 14.81 5.96
CA GLU A 42 -8.93 15.03 7.33
C GLU A 42 -7.94 13.93 7.73
N ILE A 43 -6.73 14.32 8.12
CA ILE A 43 -5.69 13.39 8.55
C ILE A 43 -5.93 13.05 10.02
N LEU A 44 -6.23 11.78 10.30
CA LEU A 44 -6.47 11.31 11.68
C LEU A 44 -5.16 11.09 12.44
N PHE A 45 -4.23 10.34 11.85
CA PHE A 45 -2.91 10.07 12.42
C PHE A 45 -1.93 9.58 11.34
N VAL A 46 -0.63 9.60 11.65
CA VAL A 46 0.41 9.02 10.80
C VAL A 46 0.62 7.57 11.21
N VAL A 47 0.61 6.64 10.25
CA VAL A 47 0.78 5.21 10.54
C VAL A 47 2.26 4.87 10.79
N GLY A 48 2.56 4.28 11.94
CA GLY A 48 3.89 3.76 12.27
C GLY A 48 4.04 2.27 11.98
N GLN A 49 3.00 1.49 12.31
CA GLN A 49 2.99 0.04 12.14
C GLN A 49 1.70 -0.43 11.45
N MET A 50 1.83 -1.47 10.63
CA MET A 50 0.71 -2.11 9.94
C MET A 50 0.75 -3.62 10.17
N GLY A 51 -0.42 -4.22 10.37
CA GLY A 51 -0.63 -5.66 10.43
C GLY A 51 -1.79 -6.07 9.53
N MET A 52 -1.78 -7.31 9.06
CA MET A 52 -2.89 -7.88 8.30
C MET A 52 -3.30 -9.22 8.90
N GLY A 53 -4.61 -9.46 8.98
CA GLY A 53 -5.22 -10.70 9.41
C GLY A 53 -6.37 -11.09 8.49
N TYR A 54 -6.90 -12.30 8.65
CA TYR A 54 -8.02 -12.79 7.86
C TYR A 54 -9.11 -13.32 8.79
N ASP A 55 -10.31 -12.78 8.64
CA ASP A 55 -11.53 -13.28 9.28
C ASP A 55 -12.23 -14.24 8.32
N GLN A 56 -12.18 -15.54 8.67
CA GLN A 56 -12.80 -16.57 7.84
C GLN A 56 -14.32 -16.52 7.87
N SER A 57 -14.93 -16.05 8.96
CA SER A 57 -16.39 -16.04 9.11
C SER A 57 -17.03 -15.02 8.17
N GLU A 58 -16.38 -13.87 8.00
CA GLU A 58 -16.83 -12.78 7.14
C GLU A 58 -16.14 -12.78 5.76
N ASP A 59 -15.23 -13.73 5.49
CA ASP A 59 -14.36 -13.75 4.30
C ASP A 59 -13.68 -12.39 4.03
N ALA A 60 -13.14 -11.80 5.09
CA ALA A 60 -12.62 -10.44 5.09
C ALA A 60 -11.15 -10.41 5.52
N VAL A 61 -10.35 -9.59 4.84
CA VAL A 61 -9.02 -9.23 5.28
C VAL A 61 -9.15 -8.04 6.23
N VAL A 62 -8.46 -8.13 7.37
CA VAL A 62 -8.42 -7.11 8.41
C VAL A 62 -7.08 -6.40 8.34
N LEU A 63 -7.09 -5.14 7.95
CA LEU A 63 -5.92 -4.26 8.00
C LEU A 63 -5.91 -3.51 9.33
N VAL A 64 -4.86 -3.70 10.11
CA VAL A 64 -4.64 -3.03 11.39
C VAL A 64 -3.58 -1.95 11.19
N LEU A 65 -3.93 -0.70 11.46
CA LEU A 65 -3.06 0.46 11.33
C LEU A 65 -2.86 1.06 12.72
N GLN A 66 -1.62 1.12 13.17
CA GLN A 66 -1.26 1.74 14.44
C GLN A 66 -0.53 3.04 14.17
N GLU A 67 -0.91 4.08 14.93
CA GLU A 67 -0.27 5.38 14.91
C GLU A 67 1.23 5.28 15.24
N LEU A 68 1.99 6.16 14.60
CA LEU A 68 3.40 6.38 14.91
C LEU A 68 3.50 7.18 16.22
N GLY A 69 3.68 6.47 17.33
CA GLY A 69 3.97 7.06 18.65
C GLY A 69 5.45 7.01 19.00
N GLU A 70 5.83 7.74 20.04
CA GLU A 70 7.17 7.72 20.63
C GLU A 70 7.36 6.55 21.61
N GLU A 71 8.60 6.15 21.87
CA GLU A 71 8.90 5.08 22.83
C GLU A 71 8.43 5.48 24.25
N GLY A 72 7.41 4.80 24.76
CA GLY A 72 6.83 5.05 26.08
C GLY A 72 5.45 5.70 26.06
N GLU A 73 4.89 6.01 24.89
CA GLU A 73 3.49 6.41 24.77
C GLU A 73 2.56 5.18 24.79
N GLU A 74 1.72 5.11 25.83
CA GLU A 74 0.75 4.02 26.00
C GLU A 74 -0.56 4.25 25.20
N ASP A 75 -0.85 5.49 24.79
CA ASP A 75 -2.07 5.88 24.08
C ASP A 75 -1.80 6.21 22.60
N THR A 76 -1.61 5.17 21.76
CA THR A 76 -1.54 5.32 20.30
C THR A 76 -2.87 4.97 19.63
N CYS A 77 -3.27 5.71 18.60
CA CYS A 77 -4.49 5.39 17.84
C CYS A 77 -4.32 4.07 17.08
N VAL A 78 -5.40 3.28 17.03
CA VAL A 78 -5.46 2.04 16.24
C VAL A 78 -6.72 2.03 15.39
N ALA A 79 -6.55 1.96 14.07
CA ALA A 79 -7.63 1.72 13.13
C ALA A 79 -7.64 0.25 12.69
N ARG A 80 -8.83 -0.34 12.59
CA ARG A 80 -9.04 -1.68 12.03
C ARG A 80 -10.02 -1.57 10.88
N ILE A 81 -9.63 -2.05 9.71
CA ILE A 81 -10.40 -1.95 8.48
C ILE A 81 -10.64 -3.38 7.97
N TRP A 82 -11.91 -3.76 7.88
CA TRP A 82 -12.32 -5.00 7.24
C TRP A 82 -12.64 -4.71 5.78
N ALA A 83 -12.06 -5.50 4.87
CA ALA A 83 -12.35 -5.40 3.45
C ALA A 83 -12.37 -6.79 2.82
N SER A 84 -13.22 -6.96 1.81
CA SER A 84 -13.28 -8.21 1.05
C SER A 84 -11.99 -8.46 0.28
N ARG A 85 -11.76 -9.71 -0.13
CA ARG A 85 -10.63 -10.07 -1.02
C ARG A 85 -10.60 -9.21 -2.29
N ALA A 86 -11.76 -8.90 -2.85
CA ALA A 86 -11.90 -8.06 -4.05
C ALA A 86 -11.50 -6.60 -3.79
N GLN A 87 -11.91 -6.03 -2.65
CA GLN A 87 -11.52 -4.69 -2.23
C GLN A 87 -10.01 -4.60 -1.98
N MET A 88 -9.42 -5.59 -1.30
CA MET A 88 -7.97 -5.64 -1.07
C MET A 88 -7.19 -5.75 -2.39
N LYS A 89 -7.66 -6.56 -3.33
CA LYS A 89 -7.05 -6.66 -4.67
C LYS A 89 -7.07 -5.31 -5.41
N ALA A 90 -8.21 -4.61 -5.37
CA ALA A 90 -8.34 -3.29 -5.95
C ALA A 90 -7.41 -2.27 -5.25
N LEU A 91 -7.32 -2.31 -3.92
CA LEU A 91 -6.42 -1.48 -3.12
C LEU A 91 -4.95 -1.72 -3.47
N SER A 92 -4.50 -2.98 -3.56
CA SER A 92 -3.12 -3.32 -3.97
C SER A 92 -2.79 -2.72 -5.34
N ARG A 93 -3.69 -2.87 -6.33
CA ARG A 93 -3.52 -2.28 -7.67
C ARG A 93 -3.41 -0.75 -7.59
N GLN A 94 -4.31 -0.11 -6.85
CA GLN A 94 -4.31 1.35 -6.71
C GLN A 94 -3.05 1.86 -6.01
N ILE A 95 -2.60 1.20 -4.94
CA ILE A 95 -1.36 1.56 -4.24
C ILE A 95 -0.17 1.48 -5.21
N LYS A 96 -0.06 0.40 -5.99
CA LYS A 96 1.00 0.26 -6.99
C LYS A 96 0.93 1.36 -8.03
N GLU A 97 -0.25 1.70 -8.51
CA GLU A 97 -0.44 2.79 -9.47
C GLU A 97 0.01 4.14 -8.88
N VAL A 98 -0.47 4.49 -7.69
CA VAL A 98 -0.11 5.73 -7.00
C VAL A 98 1.39 5.80 -6.70
N VAL A 99 1.99 4.71 -6.22
CA VAL A 99 3.43 4.62 -5.97
C VAL A 99 4.24 4.72 -7.27
N SER A 100 3.77 4.11 -8.36
CA SER A 100 4.42 4.15 -9.68
C SER A 100 4.37 5.53 -10.33
N ARG A 101 3.38 6.36 -9.97
CA ARG A 101 3.34 7.79 -10.30
C ARG A 101 4.32 8.61 -9.45
N GLY A 102 4.92 8.00 -8.43
CA GLY A 102 6.08 8.54 -7.73
C GLY A 102 7.30 8.59 -8.66
N ARG A 103 8.28 9.41 -8.29
CA ARG A 103 9.53 9.57 -9.04
C ARG A 103 10.24 8.21 -9.19
N PRO A 104 10.64 7.78 -10.41
CA PRO A 104 11.31 6.50 -10.60
C PRO A 104 12.58 6.43 -9.77
N ILE A 105 12.89 5.28 -9.17
CA ILE A 105 14.06 5.16 -8.28
C ILE A 105 15.32 4.86 -9.10
N CYS A 106 16.44 5.54 -8.78
CA CYS A 106 17.74 5.24 -9.36
C CYS A 106 18.11 3.77 -9.12
N SER A 107 18.40 3.02 -10.18
CA SER A 107 18.97 1.67 -10.06
C SER A 107 20.39 1.66 -9.47
N ILE A 108 21.06 2.82 -9.38
CA ILE A 108 22.45 2.93 -8.91
C ILE A 108 22.52 3.43 -7.45
N CYS A 109 21.87 4.56 -7.12
CA CYS A 109 21.93 5.14 -5.78
C CYS A 109 20.70 4.87 -4.91
N GLY A 110 19.58 4.42 -5.46
CA GLY A 110 18.33 4.25 -4.73
C GLY A 110 17.54 5.54 -4.46
N GLU A 111 17.99 6.70 -4.96
CA GLU A 111 17.29 7.98 -4.80
C GLU A 111 16.24 8.19 -5.90
N PRO A 112 15.15 8.94 -5.64
CA PRO A 112 14.16 9.30 -6.65
C PRO A 112 14.75 10.11 -7.82
N ILE A 113 14.27 9.86 -9.04
CA ILE A 113 14.60 10.58 -10.26
C ILE A 113 13.56 11.69 -10.47
N ASP A 114 14.04 12.94 -10.52
CA ASP A 114 13.19 14.09 -10.84
C ASP A 114 12.73 14.04 -12.31
N PRO A 115 11.61 14.70 -12.67
CA PRO A 115 11.15 14.77 -14.06
C PRO A 115 12.20 15.31 -15.04
N ASP A 116 13.06 16.24 -14.58
CA ASP A 116 14.17 16.79 -15.35
C ASP A 116 15.42 15.86 -15.36
N GLY A 117 15.32 14.67 -14.78
CA GLY A 117 16.41 13.75 -14.45
C GLY A 117 17.16 14.12 -13.17
N HIS A 118 17.77 13.16 -12.49
CA HIS A 118 18.59 13.43 -11.29
C HIS A 118 20.10 13.38 -11.56
N PHE A 119 20.85 13.90 -10.59
CA PHE A 119 22.28 13.68 -10.48
C PHE A 119 22.56 12.50 -9.54
N CYS A 120 23.10 11.40 -10.07
CA CYS A 120 23.42 10.23 -9.26
C CYS A 120 24.83 10.39 -8.65
N PRO A 121 24.98 10.51 -7.33
CA PRO A 121 26.30 10.65 -6.71
C PRO A 121 27.18 9.40 -6.89
N ARG A 122 26.57 8.24 -7.16
CA ARG A 122 27.28 6.96 -7.39
C ARG A 122 27.67 6.72 -8.86
N SER A 123 27.20 7.52 -9.82
CA SER A 123 27.58 7.38 -11.23
C SER A 123 28.86 8.15 -11.59
N ASN A 124 29.61 8.64 -10.59
CA ASN A 124 30.77 9.54 -10.76
C ASN A 124 30.46 10.76 -11.64
N GLY A 125 29.20 11.23 -11.66
CA GLY A 125 28.76 12.49 -12.26
C GLY A 125 28.81 12.57 -13.78
N ARG A 126 28.85 11.44 -14.50
CA ARG A 126 29.10 11.45 -15.95
C ARG A 126 27.88 11.70 -16.84
N GLU A 127 26.65 11.55 -16.33
CA GLU A 127 25.42 11.90 -17.07
C GLU A 127 24.19 12.01 -16.14
N ARG A 128 23.20 12.85 -16.50
CA ARG A 128 21.90 12.90 -15.82
C ARG A 128 21.11 11.63 -16.14
N ILE A 129 20.57 10.99 -15.11
CA ILE A 129 19.72 9.80 -15.27
C ILE A 129 18.27 10.29 -15.33
N HIS A 130 17.57 9.90 -16.39
CA HIS A 130 16.16 10.22 -16.64
C HIS A 130 15.28 8.99 -16.44
#